data_AF-A0A956TVF9-F1
#
_entry.id   AF-A0A956TVF9-F1
#
_cell.length_a   1.000
_cell.length_b   1.000
_cell.length_c   1.000
_cell.angle_alpha   90.00
_cell.angle_beta   90.00
_cell.angle_gamma   90.00
#
_symmetry.space_group_name_H-M   'P 1'
#
loop_
_entity.id
_entity.type
_entity.pdbx_description
1 polymer ?
#
loop_
_entity_poly.entity_id
_entity_poly.type
_entity_poly.pdbx_seq_one_letter_code
_entity_poly.pdbx_strand_id
1 'polypeptide(L)'
;IYPSHVTQQNPQTMGWDPLQIAVDEAHKQNVELHAWVWVFAVGNTRHNRLLDLPDSYPGPILSTRPDLMSAALRGPGGELVLPGQFEYWLSPASRKARQFLTTLFSEVVQNYDVDGLQLDYIRYPFQKPGHYVGYEHVSRTRYSAETGMSDYVGTSGFQAWQAWKAFQVTTFVKELSAHLRQIKPDLKLSAAVFPMHRHKRMQMIQQDWETWVRKGWVETLNPMAYSNSAHSLVGLVDYVHQVGGDKVLVYPGLSLLKLNAVELVDKMEMIRDKGLLGTALFAYAHFGPDTQYLVQSGPYLEKNVISPHRKPLLASRQLTKEVLAMVNNLLKAKDQDTNYEVLYEIQHKLVAVDEALNALSKPSLSRTDAHYYLEVARNDALGIERLMESWRQATEADSVEAYRANYLNDNVAKMVRMVNYATYKQQLEFDRQGLSMQPALPNSPSPTSTNPPPPTAVPKVSVLLKP
;
A
#
# COMPACT_ATOMS: atom_id res chain seq x y z
N ILE A 1 21.87 -1.43 -12.68
CA ILE A 1 22.77 -0.40 -12.11
C ILE A 1 23.87 -1.01 -11.26
N TYR A 2 23.60 -2.11 -10.57
CA TYR A 2 24.58 -2.86 -9.79
C TYR A 2 25.21 -4.01 -10.61
N PRO A 3 26.31 -4.62 -10.15
CA PRO A 3 26.91 -5.83 -10.74
C PRO A 3 26.01 -7.05 -10.53
N SER A 4 25.19 -7.38 -11.55
CA SER A 4 24.22 -8.48 -11.50
C SER A 4 24.76 -9.73 -12.16
N HIS A 5 24.45 -10.91 -11.61
CA HIS A 5 24.65 -12.20 -12.26
C HIS A 5 23.42 -12.63 -13.08
N VAL A 6 22.28 -11.96 -12.89
CA VAL A 6 21.00 -12.27 -13.57
C VAL A 6 20.85 -11.50 -14.89
N THR A 7 21.37 -10.27 -14.97
CA THR A 7 21.29 -9.43 -16.17
C THR A 7 22.55 -8.58 -16.37
N GLN A 8 22.68 -7.95 -17.53
CA GLN A 8 23.80 -7.07 -17.83
C GLN A 8 23.74 -5.78 -16.98
N GLN A 9 24.88 -5.42 -16.37
CA GLN A 9 25.06 -4.13 -15.69
C GLN A 9 25.04 -2.98 -16.71
N ASN A 10 24.55 -1.80 -16.30
CA ASN A 10 24.60 -0.61 -17.15
C ASN A 10 26.08 -0.27 -17.44
N PRO A 11 26.50 -0.11 -18.70
CA PRO A 11 27.87 0.28 -19.05
C PRO A 11 28.38 1.52 -18.31
N GLN A 12 27.49 2.48 -18.01
CA GLN A 12 27.83 3.72 -17.30
C GLN A 12 28.16 3.50 -15.81
N THR A 13 27.80 2.34 -15.25
CA THR A 13 28.10 2.01 -13.85
C THR A 13 29.18 0.95 -13.71
N MET A 14 29.81 0.52 -14.81
CA MET A 14 30.92 -0.42 -14.76
C MET A 14 32.09 0.16 -13.96
N GLY A 15 32.74 -0.68 -13.15
CA GLY A 15 33.87 -0.28 -12.30
C GLY A 15 33.50 0.24 -10.92
N TRP A 16 32.20 0.40 -10.61
CA TRP A 16 31.73 0.70 -9.26
C TRP A 16 30.34 0.09 -9.00
N ASP A 17 29.90 0.09 -7.75
CA ASP A 17 28.58 -0.42 -7.34
C ASP A 17 27.72 0.68 -6.74
N PRO A 18 26.85 1.33 -7.55
CA PRO A 18 26.00 2.40 -7.06
C PRO A 18 25.00 1.98 -6.00
N LEU A 19 24.55 0.71 -6.01
CA LEU A 19 23.55 0.25 -5.07
C LEU A 19 24.17 0.02 -3.70
N GLN A 20 25.35 -0.59 -3.64
CA GLN A 20 26.07 -0.77 -2.37
C GLN A 20 26.40 0.58 -1.73
N ILE A 21 26.92 1.53 -2.50
CA ILE A 21 27.23 2.88 -1.98
C ILE A 21 25.96 3.56 -1.46
N ALA A 22 24.84 3.45 -2.17
CA ALA A 22 23.57 4.04 -1.73
C ALA A 22 23.07 3.44 -0.41
N VAL A 23 23.23 2.12 -0.21
CA VAL A 23 22.88 1.45 1.06
C VAL A 23 23.76 1.98 2.18
N ASP A 24 25.08 1.97 1.98
CA ASP A 24 26.05 2.37 3.01
C ASP A 24 25.85 3.84 3.43
N GLU A 25 25.63 4.75 2.48
CA GLU A 25 25.41 6.17 2.77
C GLU A 25 24.05 6.43 3.42
N ALA A 26 22.99 5.71 3.02
CA ALA A 26 21.69 5.84 3.66
C ALA A 26 21.73 5.42 5.14
N HIS A 27 22.37 4.29 5.43
CA HIS A 27 22.47 3.75 6.79
C HIS A 27 23.34 4.61 7.72
N LYS A 28 24.42 5.22 7.20
CA LYS A 28 25.20 6.23 7.96
C LYS A 28 24.35 7.41 8.43
N GLN A 29 23.29 7.72 7.69
CA GLN A 29 22.35 8.81 7.99
C GLN A 29 21.06 8.32 8.68
N ASN A 30 20.99 7.04 9.08
CA ASN A 30 19.79 6.42 9.65
C ASN A 30 18.55 6.57 8.73
N VAL A 31 18.76 6.47 7.42
CA VAL A 31 17.72 6.50 6.38
C VAL A 31 17.54 5.09 5.83
N GLU A 32 16.29 4.64 5.72
CA GLU A 32 15.99 3.38 5.06
C GLU A 32 16.21 3.47 3.55
N LEU A 33 16.94 2.52 2.94
CA LEU A 33 17.04 2.41 1.49
C LEU A 33 16.07 1.35 0.96
N HIS A 34 15.08 1.82 0.19
CA HIS A 34 14.18 0.95 -0.55
C HIS A 34 14.57 0.95 -2.02
N ALA A 35 15.06 -0.18 -2.54
CA ALA A 35 15.50 -0.24 -3.94
C ALA A 35 14.31 -0.12 -4.89
N TRP A 36 14.29 0.94 -5.70
CA TRP A 36 13.27 1.17 -6.71
C TRP A 36 13.50 0.28 -7.93
N VAL A 37 12.52 -0.58 -8.21
CA VAL A 37 12.61 -1.57 -9.28
C VAL A 37 11.46 -1.45 -10.26
N TRP A 38 11.77 -1.51 -11.55
CA TRP A 38 10.76 -1.69 -12.58
C TRP A 38 10.41 -3.17 -12.69
N VAL A 39 9.13 -3.49 -12.52
CA VAL A 39 8.68 -4.88 -12.48
C VAL A 39 8.45 -5.43 -13.88
N PHE A 40 7.42 -4.97 -14.59
CA PHE A 40 7.10 -5.54 -15.90
C PHE A 40 7.60 -4.69 -17.07
N ALA A 41 8.04 -3.45 -16.85
CA ALA A 41 8.72 -2.66 -17.87
C ALA A 41 10.24 -2.90 -17.81
N VAL A 42 10.90 -3.14 -18.94
CA VAL A 42 12.33 -3.57 -18.97
C VAL A 42 13.18 -2.93 -20.08
N GLY A 43 12.58 -2.09 -20.92
CA GLY A 43 13.27 -1.32 -21.94
C GLY A 43 12.52 -0.02 -22.21
N ASN A 44 13.18 0.99 -22.79
CA ASN A 44 12.54 2.29 -23.05
C ASN A 44 13.15 2.99 -24.27
N THR A 45 12.35 3.31 -25.28
CA THR A 45 12.82 3.97 -26.51
C THR A 45 13.37 5.38 -26.26
N ARG A 46 12.87 6.12 -25.26
CA ARG A 46 13.46 7.42 -24.87
C ARG A 46 14.86 7.24 -24.28
N HIS A 47 15.09 6.17 -23.53
CA HIS A 47 16.41 5.85 -23.02
C HIS A 47 17.35 5.43 -24.15
N ASN A 48 16.86 4.65 -25.13
CA ASN A 48 17.64 4.29 -26.31
C ASN A 48 18.20 5.52 -27.03
N ARG A 49 17.39 6.56 -27.22
CA ARG A 49 17.82 7.82 -27.86
C ARG A 49 18.90 8.57 -27.09
N LEU A 50 18.95 8.45 -25.76
CA LEU A 50 20.02 9.04 -24.94
C LEU A 50 21.35 8.29 -25.09
N LEU A 51 21.30 7.05 -25.59
CA LEU A 51 22.44 6.17 -25.78
C LEU A 51 22.75 5.93 -27.27
N ASP A 52 22.14 6.70 -28.17
CA ASP A 52 22.25 6.52 -29.63
C ASP A 52 21.92 5.10 -30.12
N LEU A 53 20.99 4.43 -29.44
CA LEU A 53 20.46 3.11 -29.80
C LEU A 53 19.15 3.23 -30.60
N PRO A 54 18.83 2.29 -31.51
CA PRO A 54 17.61 2.36 -32.29
C PRO A 54 16.35 2.19 -31.42
N ASP A 55 15.25 2.84 -31.81
CA ASP A 55 13.96 2.71 -31.13
C ASP A 55 13.47 1.24 -31.09
N SER A 56 13.90 0.39 -32.03
CA SER A 56 13.58 -1.05 -32.08
C SER A 56 14.37 -1.91 -31.10
N TYR A 57 15.39 -1.38 -30.42
CA TYR A 57 16.16 -2.12 -29.43
C TYR A 57 15.33 -2.33 -28.15
N PRO A 58 14.98 -3.58 -27.78
CA PRO A 58 14.05 -3.85 -26.69
C PRO A 58 14.73 -3.86 -25.30
N GLY A 59 16.02 -3.52 -25.25
CA GLY A 59 16.86 -3.63 -24.05
C GLY A 59 17.56 -4.98 -23.93
N PRO A 60 18.52 -5.11 -22.99
CA PRO A 60 19.38 -6.29 -22.87
C PRO A 60 18.60 -7.57 -22.48
N ILE A 61 17.55 -7.41 -21.66
CA ILE A 61 16.73 -8.54 -21.19
C ILE A 61 15.96 -9.17 -22.36
N LEU A 62 15.20 -8.37 -23.10
CA LEU A 62 14.35 -8.88 -24.18
C LEU A 62 15.12 -9.23 -25.45
N SER A 63 16.33 -8.69 -25.63
CA SER A 63 17.21 -9.10 -26.73
C SER A 63 17.71 -10.54 -26.57
N THR A 64 17.95 -10.97 -25.32
CA THR A 64 18.41 -12.34 -25.01
C THR A 64 17.26 -13.29 -24.69
N ARG A 65 16.12 -12.75 -24.25
CA ARG A 65 14.94 -13.50 -23.78
C ARG A 65 13.63 -12.96 -24.40
N PRO A 66 13.49 -13.02 -25.74
CA PRO A 66 12.28 -12.52 -26.41
C PRO A 66 11.02 -13.31 -26.04
N ASP A 67 11.17 -14.54 -25.54
CA ASP A 67 10.07 -15.40 -25.05
C ASP A 67 9.33 -14.83 -23.83
N LEU A 68 9.90 -13.82 -23.17
CA LEU A 68 9.30 -13.16 -22.01
C LEU A 68 8.43 -11.95 -22.40
N MET A 69 8.52 -11.47 -23.63
CA MET A 69 7.90 -10.22 -24.08
C MET A 69 6.37 -10.31 -24.08
N SER A 70 5.71 -9.25 -23.63
CA SER A 70 4.28 -9.09 -23.81
C SER A 70 3.97 -8.49 -25.19
N ALA A 71 2.88 -8.94 -25.79
CA ALA A 71 2.41 -8.46 -27.08
C ALA A 71 1.00 -7.87 -26.97
N ALA A 72 0.71 -6.93 -27.85
CA ALA A 72 -0.58 -6.31 -28.02
C ALA A 72 -1.29 -6.85 -29.25
N LEU A 73 -2.63 -6.93 -29.20
CA LEU A 73 -3.43 -7.28 -30.36
C LEU A 73 -3.84 -6.01 -31.13
N ARG A 74 -3.56 -5.95 -32.44
CA ARG A 74 -3.99 -4.85 -33.32
C ARG A 74 -5.47 -5.03 -33.71
N GLY A 75 -6.37 -4.69 -32.79
CA GLY A 75 -7.82 -4.88 -32.97
C GLY A 75 -8.25 -6.35 -32.93
N PRO A 76 -9.57 -6.63 -32.97
CA PRO A 76 -10.07 -8.01 -32.93
C PRO A 76 -9.57 -8.83 -34.13
N GLY A 77 -8.95 -9.98 -33.88
CA GLY A 77 -8.42 -10.86 -34.93
C GLY A 77 -7.18 -10.37 -35.66
N GLY A 78 -6.59 -9.23 -35.25
CA GLY A 78 -5.40 -8.67 -35.88
C GLY A 78 -4.08 -9.30 -35.42
N GLU A 79 -2.98 -8.85 -36.02
CA GLU A 79 -1.64 -9.32 -35.69
C GLU A 79 -1.18 -8.87 -34.29
N LEU A 80 -0.23 -9.63 -33.75
CA LEU A 80 0.47 -9.23 -32.54
C LEU A 80 1.50 -8.14 -32.86
N VAL A 81 1.46 -7.06 -32.09
CA VAL A 81 2.36 -5.91 -32.20
C VAL A 81 2.94 -5.56 -30.84
N LEU A 82 3.97 -4.73 -30.81
CA LEU A 82 4.53 -4.23 -29.56
C LEU A 82 3.51 -3.39 -28.76
N PRO A 83 3.65 -3.34 -27.42
CA PRO A 83 3.00 -2.33 -26.59
C PRO A 83 3.23 -0.93 -27.19
N GLY A 84 2.18 -0.18 -27.50
CA GLY A 84 2.23 1.09 -28.23
C GLY A 84 2.65 2.26 -27.34
N GLN A 85 3.71 2.07 -26.57
CA GLN A 85 4.27 2.98 -25.58
C GLN A 85 5.79 3.04 -25.73
N PHE A 86 6.44 3.93 -24.97
CA PHE A 86 7.90 4.05 -25.02
C PHE A 86 8.57 2.83 -24.37
N GLU A 87 7.92 2.19 -23.40
CA GLU A 87 8.45 1.05 -22.69
C GLU A 87 8.21 -0.30 -23.41
N TYR A 88 9.19 -1.19 -23.29
CA TYR A 88 9.07 -2.62 -23.58
C TYR A 88 8.69 -3.39 -22.33
N TRP A 89 7.85 -4.42 -22.47
CA TRP A 89 7.21 -5.08 -21.34
C TRP A 89 7.41 -6.60 -21.35
N LEU A 90 7.69 -7.14 -20.16
CA LEU A 90 7.55 -8.56 -19.86
C LEU A 90 6.06 -8.91 -19.68
N SER A 91 5.68 -10.14 -20.02
CA SER A 91 4.33 -10.66 -19.78
C SER A 91 4.12 -11.06 -18.32
N PRO A 92 3.18 -10.45 -17.58
CA PRO A 92 2.81 -10.90 -16.24
C PRO A 92 2.26 -12.33 -16.18
N ALA A 93 1.72 -12.84 -17.30
CA ALA A 93 1.25 -14.21 -17.38
C ALA A 93 2.35 -15.22 -17.77
N SER A 94 3.54 -14.77 -18.17
CA SER A 94 4.66 -15.68 -18.37
C SER A 94 5.25 -16.08 -17.02
N ARG A 95 5.10 -17.36 -16.63
CA ARG A 95 5.73 -17.88 -15.40
C ARG A 95 7.25 -17.74 -15.46
N LYS A 96 7.86 -17.86 -16.65
CA LYS A 96 9.29 -17.62 -16.87
C LYS A 96 9.68 -16.16 -16.60
N ALA A 97 8.85 -15.20 -17.00
CA ALA A 97 9.10 -13.78 -16.73
C ALA A 97 8.98 -13.48 -15.23
N ARG A 98 7.96 -14.03 -14.56
CA ARG A 98 7.81 -13.92 -13.11
C ARG A 98 9.00 -14.53 -12.37
N GLN A 99 9.45 -15.72 -12.78
CA GLN A 99 10.61 -16.37 -12.18
C GLN A 99 11.89 -15.53 -12.38
N PHE A 100 12.11 -15.01 -13.59
CA PHE A 100 13.23 -14.10 -13.86
C PHE A 100 13.23 -12.89 -12.92
N LEU A 101 12.08 -12.22 -12.77
CA LEU A 101 11.96 -11.07 -11.86
C LEU A 101 12.16 -11.46 -10.39
N THR A 102 11.60 -12.59 -9.96
CA THR A 102 11.82 -13.11 -8.61
C THR A 102 13.30 -13.38 -8.35
N THR A 103 14.03 -13.99 -9.28
CA THR A 103 15.48 -14.21 -9.17
C THR A 103 16.23 -12.88 -9.10
N LEU A 104 15.93 -11.94 -10.00
CA LEU A 104 16.58 -10.62 -10.03
C LEU A 104 16.38 -9.84 -8.72
N PHE A 105 15.16 -9.85 -8.18
CA PHE A 105 14.86 -9.15 -6.93
C PHE A 105 15.41 -9.89 -5.71
N SER A 106 15.50 -11.22 -5.76
CA SER A 106 16.17 -12.00 -4.72
C SER A 106 17.67 -11.70 -4.67
N GLU A 107 18.32 -11.53 -5.82
CA GLU A 107 19.73 -11.12 -5.89
C GLU A 107 19.95 -9.77 -5.18
N VAL A 108 19.07 -8.79 -5.41
CA VAL A 108 19.13 -7.50 -4.71
C VAL A 108 18.96 -7.68 -3.19
N VAL A 109 17.97 -8.45 -2.75
CA VAL A 109 17.67 -8.59 -1.32
C VAL A 109 18.70 -9.44 -0.58
N GLN A 110 19.37 -10.38 -1.26
CA GLN A 110 20.41 -11.23 -0.66
C GLN A 110 21.78 -10.55 -0.59
N ASN A 111 22.13 -9.77 -1.61
CA ASN A 111 23.48 -9.22 -1.74
C ASN A 111 23.62 -7.83 -1.14
N TYR A 112 22.51 -7.13 -0.88
CA TYR A 112 22.52 -5.76 -0.36
C TYR A 112 21.63 -5.66 0.88
N ASP A 113 22.06 -4.87 1.86
CA ASP A 113 21.27 -4.60 3.08
C ASP A 113 20.15 -3.59 2.83
N VAL A 114 19.34 -3.81 1.79
CA VAL A 114 18.18 -2.96 1.50
C VAL A 114 17.09 -3.16 2.55
N ASP A 115 16.44 -2.06 2.95
CA ASP A 115 15.34 -2.04 3.90
C ASP A 115 14.00 -2.46 3.28
N GLY A 116 13.91 -2.33 1.96
CA GLY A 116 12.73 -2.67 1.19
C GLY A 116 12.93 -2.66 -0.33
N LEU A 117 11.89 -3.03 -1.06
CA LEU A 117 11.78 -2.83 -2.50
C LEU A 117 10.56 -1.97 -2.82
N GLN A 118 10.75 -0.96 -3.67
CA GLN A 118 9.67 -0.14 -4.23
C GLN A 118 9.32 -0.65 -5.62
N LEU A 119 8.17 -1.32 -5.73
CA LEU A 119 7.66 -1.93 -6.94
C LEU A 119 7.00 -0.88 -7.84
N ASP A 120 7.63 -0.55 -8.96
CA ASP A 120 7.06 0.31 -10.00
C ASP A 120 6.78 -0.49 -11.27
N TYR A 121 5.89 0.03 -12.12
CA TYR A 121 5.42 -0.66 -13.31
C TYR A 121 4.86 -2.08 -13.00
N ILE A 122 4.36 -2.30 -11.78
CA ILE A 122 3.69 -3.54 -11.33
C ILE A 122 2.25 -3.61 -11.87
N ARG A 123 2.14 -3.71 -13.20
CA ARG A 123 0.90 -3.61 -13.97
C ARG A 123 1.13 -4.00 -15.44
N TYR A 124 0.07 -4.02 -16.23
CA TYR A 124 0.17 -3.94 -17.69
C TYR A 124 0.37 -2.47 -18.13
N PRO A 125 0.90 -2.25 -19.36
CA PRO A 125 0.88 -0.93 -19.99
C PRO A 125 -0.56 -0.40 -20.13
N PHE A 126 -0.70 0.93 -20.16
CA PHE A 126 -1.98 1.57 -20.50
C PHE A 126 -2.58 1.03 -21.80
N GLN A 127 -3.80 0.51 -21.70
CA GLN A 127 -4.55 0.00 -22.84
C GLN A 127 -5.50 1.07 -23.36
N LYS A 128 -5.64 1.09 -24.68
CA LYS A 128 -6.61 1.92 -25.40
C LYS A 128 -7.40 1.03 -26.36
N PRO A 129 -8.62 1.44 -26.75
CA PRO A 129 -9.39 0.72 -27.76
C PRO A 129 -8.54 0.42 -29.01
N GLY A 130 -8.56 -0.83 -29.48
CA GLY A 130 -7.79 -1.29 -30.62
C GLY A 130 -6.31 -1.63 -30.34
N HIS A 131 -5.85 -1.46 -29.09
CA HIS A 131 -4.49 -1.79 -28.68
C HIS A 131 -4.49 -2.34 -27.24
N TYR A 132 -4.77 -3.65 -27.13
CA TYR A 132 -4.88 -4.36 -25.86
C TYR A 132 -3.67 -5.29 -25.68
N VAL A 133 -2.99 -5.17 -24.54
CA VAL A 133 -1.74 -5.90 -24.24
C VAL A 133 -2.01 -7.17 -23.44
N GLY A 134 -1.14 -8.17 -23.57
CA GLY A 134 -1.24 -9.48 -22.91
C GLY A 134 -1.75 -10.59 -23.82
N TYR A 135 -1.72 -10.41 -25.13
CA TYR A 135 -2.25 -11.37 -26.12
C TYR A 135 -1.17 -12.27 -26.72
N GLU A 136 0.07 -12.20 -26.23
CA GLU A 136 1.10 -13.18 -26.60
C GLU A 136 0.63 -14.62 -26.32
N HIS A 137 1.13 -15.57 -27.12
CA HIS A 137 0.68 -16.97 -27.13
C HIS A 137 0.53 -17.58 -25.72
N VAL A 138 1.54 -17.39 -24.85
CA VAL A 138 1.52 -17.93 -23.47
C VAL A 138 0.31 -17.48 -22.66
N SER A 139 -0.13 -16.23 -22.82
CA SER A 139 -1.29 -15.70 -22.10
C SER A 139 -2.58 -16.35 -22.58
N ARG A 140 -2.75 -16.46 -23.90
CA ARG A 140 -3.94 -17.05 -24.53
C ARG A 140 -4.09 -18.52 -24.18
N THR A 141 -3.01 -19.28 -24.30
CA THR A 141 -2.99 -20.72 -23.97
C THR A 141 -3.31 -20.95 -22.49
N ARG A 142 -2.69 -20.18 -21.59
CA ARG A 142 -2.94 -20.34 -20.14
C ARG A 142 -4.36 -19.96 -19.76
N TYR A 143 -4.88 -18.86 -20.27
CA TYR A 143 -6.25 -18.46 -19.98
C TYR A 143 -7.26 -19.50 -20.44
N SER A 144 -7.11 -20.02 -21.68
CA SER A 144 -7.99 -21.06 -22.19
C SER A 144 -7.91 -22.33 -21.35
N ALA A 145 -6.71 -22.75 -20.95
CA ALA A 145 -6.52 -23.92 -20.09
C ALA A 145 -7.08 -23.73 -18.67
N GLU A 146 -6.98 -22.53 -18.09
CA GLU A 146 -7.39 -22.25 -16.71
C GLU A 146 -8.88 -21.92 -16.58
N THR A 147 -9.53 -21.46 -17.65
CA THR A 147 -10.92 -20.96 -17.60
C THR A 147 -11.89 -21.69 -18.52
N GLY A 148 -11.39 -22.45 -19.51
CA GLY A 148 -12.21 -23.00 -20.59
C GLY A 148 -12.75 -21.96 -21.57
N MET A 149 -12.37 -20.69 -21.45
CA MET A 149 -12.86 -19.58 -22.28
C MET A 149 -11.83 -19.18 -23.36
N SER A 150 -12.32 -18.64 -24.48
CA SER A 150 -11.46 -18.01 -25.48
C SER A 150 -11.17 -16.55 -25.13
N ASP A 151 -9.98 -16.08 -25.48
CA ASP A 151 -9.58 -14.70 -25.33
C ASP A 151 -10.05 -13.90 -26.56
N TYR A 152 -11.14 -13.15 -26.46
CA TYR A 152 -11.59 -12.33 -27.58
C TYR A 152 -11.93 -10.90 -27.17
N VAL A 153 -11.35 -9.95 -27.91
CA VAL A 153 -11.68 -8.53 -27.85
C VAL A 153 -13.02 -8.33 -28.56
N GLY A 154 -14.13 -8.28 -27.83
CA GLY A 154 -15.45 -7.96 -28.40
C GLY A 154 -16.62 -8.84 -27.98
N THR A 155 -16.45 -9.81 -27.08
CA THR A 155 -17.53 -10.62 -26.51
C THR A 155 -17.66 -10.41 -24.99
N SER A 156 -18.65 -11.07 -24.37
CA SER A 156 -18.84 -11.15 -22.91
C SER A 156 -17.60 -11.63 -22.14
N GLY A 157 -16.63 -12.28 -22.80
CA GLY A 157 -15.39 -12.77 -22.20
C GLY A 157 -14.33 -11.70 -21.91
N PHE A 158 -14.47 -10.47 -22.41
CA PHE A 158 -13.44 -9.44 -22.26
C PHE A 158 -13.20 -9.03 -20.79
N GLN A 159 -14.27 -8.96 -19.98
CA GLN A 159 -14.14 -8.65 -18.55
C GLN A 159 -13.45 -9.80 -17.78
N ALA A 160 -13.79 -11.06 -18.10
CA ALA A 160 -13.14 -12.22 -17.52
C ALA A 160 -11.64 -12.26 -17.86
N TRP A 161 -11.29 -11.93 -19.10
CA TRP A 161 -9.89 -11.77 -19.53
C TRP A 161 -9.15 -10.66 -18.75
N GLN A 162 -9.75 -9.48 -18.60
CA GLN A 162 -9.16 -8.39 -17.80
C GLN A 162 -8.97 -8.79 -16.33
N ALA A 163 -9.96 -9.46 -15.74
CA ALA A 163 -9.89 -9.97 -14.39
C ALA A 163 -8.78 -11.03 -14.25
N TRP A 164 -8.65 -11.94 -15.21
CA TRP A 164 -7.59 -12.95 -15.24
C TRP A 164 -6.20 -12.32 -15.36
N LYS A 165 -6.03 -11.32 -16.23
CA LYS A 165 -4.76 -10.57 -16.35
C LYS A 165 -4.39 -9.86 -15.05
N ALA A 166 -5.35 -9.20 -14.39
CA ALA A 166 -5.12 -8.60 -13.07
C ALA A 166 -4.78 -9.66 -12.02
N PHE A 167 -5.41 -10.84 -12.09
CA PHE A 167 -5.05 -11.97 -11.25
C PHE A 167 -3.61 -12.44 -11.46
N GLN A 168 -3.06 -12.38 -12.69
CA GLN A 168 -1.64 -12.72 -12.92
C GLN A 168 -0.68 -11.73 -12.23
N VAL A 169 -0.95 -10.42 -12.31
CA VAL A 169 -0.16 -9.38 -11.60
C VAL A 169 -0.27 -9.58 -10.09
N THR A 170 -1.48 -9.76 -9.58
CA THR A 170 -1.77 -9.98 -8.15
C THR A 170 -1.13 -11.26 -7.62
N THR A 171 -1.10 -12.32 -8.43
CA THR A 171 -0.40 -13.58 -8.09
C THR A 171 1.10 -13.35 -7.98
N PHE A 172 1.70 -12.58 -8.90
CA PHE A 172 3.12 -12.22 -8.80
C PHE A 172 3.43 -11.46 -7.51
N VAL A 173 2.61 -10.44 -7.16
CA VAL A 173 2.79 -9.69 -5.91
C VAL A 173 2.70 -10.62 -4.69
N LYS A 174 1.71 -11.53 -4.64
CA LYS A 174 1.59 -12.53 -3.57
C LYS A 174 2.85 -13.40 -3.46
N GLU A 175 3.27 -14.00 -4.57
CA GLU A 175 4.39 -14.95 -4.63
C GLU A 175 5.71 -14.26 -4.26
N LEU A 176 5.98 -13.09 -4.83
CA LEU A 176 7.16 -12.30 -4.55
C LEU A 176 7.20 -11.87 -3.07
N SER A 177 6.08 -11.39 -2.56
CA SER A 177 5.94 -10.93 -1.18
C SER A 177 6.15 -12.04 -0.15
N ALA A 178 5.68 -13.26 -0.45
CA ALA A 178 5.95 -14.43 0.39
C ALA A 178 7.43 -14.86 0.28
N HIS A 179 7.97 -14.93 -0.93
CA HIS A 179 9.33 -15.39 -1.18
C HIS A 179 10.39 -14.46 -0.58
N LEU A 180 10.30 -13.15 -0.81
CA LEU A 180 11.28 -12.20 -0.31
C LEU A 180 11.29 -12.11 1.22
N ARG A 181 10.15 -12.31 1.88
CA ARG A 181 10.10 -12.39 3.35
C ARG A 181 10.68 -13.69 3.92
N GLN A 182 10.78 -14.76 3.13
CA GLN A 182 11.54 -15.94 3.52
C GLN A 182 13.05 -15.65 3.49
N ILE A 183 13.50 -14.78 2.58
CA ILE A 183 14.90 -14.35 2.48
C ILE A 183 15.24 -13.33 3.56
N LYS A 184 14.42 -12.28 3.69
CA LYS A 184 14.61 -11.18 4.64
C LYS A 184 13.26 -10.86 5.30
N PRO A 185 12.96 -11.42 6.49
CA PRO A 185 11.65 -11.29 7.14
C PRO A 185 11.20 -9.84 7.38
N ASP A 186 12.14 -8.95 7.67
CA ASP A 186 11.89 -7.54 7.94
C ASP A 186 11.80 -6.67 6.67
N LEU A 187 12.00 -7.22 5.47
CA LEU A 187 11.91 -6.48 4.23
C LEU A 187 10.51 -5.86 4.06
N LYS A 188 10.49 -4.58 3.68
CA LYS A 188 9.24 -3.87 3.36
C LYS A 188 9.03 -3.84 1.85
N LEU A 189 7.81 -4.12 1.42
CA LEU A 189 7.42 -3.94 0.03
C LEU A 189 6.50 -2.76 -0.10
N SER A 190 6.85 -1.84 -1.00
CA SER A 190 6.04 -0.69 -1.35
C SER A 190 5.68 -0.74 -2.83
N ALA A 191 4.61 -0.05 -3.23
CA ALA A 191 4.16 -0.07 -4.63
C ALA A 191 3.81 1.32 -5.14
N ALA A 192 4.36 1.67 -6.31
CA ALA A 192 3.91 2.83 -7.08
C ALA A 192 2.57 2.50 -7.76
N VAL A 193 1.52 3.25 -7.41
CA VAL A 193 0.15 2.94 -7.85
C VAL A 193 -0.55 4.12 -8.49
N PHE A 194 -1.49 3.83 -9.38
CA PHE A 194 -2.38 4.87 -9.92
C PHE A 194 -3.54 5.14 -8.95
N PRO A 195 -3.76 6.39 -8.52
CA PRO A 195 -4.85 6.76 -7.62
C PRO A 195 -6.24 6.86 -8.30
N MET A 196 -6.46 6.15 -9.42
CA MET A 196 -7.75 6.12 -10.13
C MET A 196 -8.77 5.25 -9.40
N HIS A 197 -10.06 5.25 -9.77
CA HIS A 197 -10.97 4.22 -9.25
C HIS A 197 -10.59 2.81 -9.73
N ARG A 198 -10.85 1.80 -8.89
CA ARG A 198 -10.56 0.38 -9.19
C ARG A 198 -11.01 -0.05 -10.57
N HIS A 199 -12.26 0.22 -10.94
CA HIS A 199 -12.80 -0.20 -12.24
C HIS A 199 -11.96 0.34 -13.41
N LYS A 200 -11.51 1.60 -13.36
CA LYS A 200 -10.63 2.18 -14.39
C LYS A 200 -9.28 1.50 -14.45
N ARG A 201 -8.65 1.24 -13.29
CA ARG A 201 -7.36 0.51 -13.27
C ARG A 201 -7.51 -0.90 -13.83
N MET A 202 -8.55 -1.62 -13.42
CA MET A 202 -8.81 -2.99 -13.89
C MET A 202 -9.01 -3.03 -15.40
N GLN A 203 -9.61 -2.00 -15.99
CA GLN A 203 -9.78 -1.90 -17.45
C GLN A 203 -8.50 -1.49 -18.18
N MET A 204 -7.78 -0.49 -17.67
CA MET A 204 -6.70 0.16 -18.42
C MET A 204 -5.33 -0.48 -18.19
N ILE A 205 -5.05 -0.96 -16.98
CA ILE A 205 -3.69 -1.35 -16.56
C ILE A 205 -3.62 -2.61 -15.69
N GLN A 206 -4.76 -3.18 -15.27
CA GLN A 206 -4.85 -4.39 -14.44
C GLN A 206 -4.02 -4.33 -13.13
N GLN A 207 -4.08 -3.20 -12.44
CA GLN A 207 -3.43 -2.98 -11.15
C GLN A 207 -4.45 -3.02 -10.00
N ASP A 208 -4.52 -4.15 -9.28
CA ASP A 208 -5.49 -4.42 -8.19
C ASP A 208 -4.86 -4.27 -6.80
N TRP A 209 -4.36 -3.08 -6.49
CA TRP A 209 -3.65 -2.84 -5.23
C TRP A 209 -4.54 -3.00 -3.99
N GLU A 210 -5.86 -2.87 -4.11
CA GLU A 210 -6.79 -3.13 -3.02
C GLU A 210 -6.66 -4.55 -2.48
N THR A 211 -6.47 -5.53 -3.37
CA THR A 211 -6.24 -6.91 -2.97
C THR A 211 -4.90 -7.05 -2.25
N TRP A 212 -3.85 -6.35 -2.71
CA TRP A 212 -2.52 -6.42 -2.11
C TRP A 212 -2.51 -5.83 -0.70
N VAL A 213 -3.19 -4.69 -0.50
CA VAL A 213 -3.39 -4.05 0.80
C VAL A 213 -4.16 -4.96 1.74
N ARG A 214 -5.33 -5.45 1.33
CA ARG A 214 -6.18 -6.31 2.17
C ARG A 214 -5.48 -7.59 2.62
N LYS A 215 -4.55 -8.10 1.81
CA LYS A 215 -3.76 -9.30 2.09
C LYS A 215 -2.42 -9.01 2.76
N GLY A 216 -2.09 -7.74 3.00
CA GLY A 216 -0.83 -7.32 3.63
C GLY A 216 0.41 -7.69 2.82
N TRP A 217 0.31 -7.77 1.49
CA TRP A 217 1.45 -8.11 0.63
C TRP A 217 2.38 -6.93 0.38
N VAL A 218 1.89 -5.70 0.58
CA VAL A 218 2.67 -4.46 0.57
C VAL A 218 2.46 -3.74 1.90
N GLU A 219 3.51 -3.11 2.40
CA GLU A 219 3.53 -2.34 3.64
C GLU A 219 3.09 -0.89 3.44
N THR A 220 3.40 -0.32 2.27
CA THR A 220 3.07 1.08 1.94
C THR A 220 2.63 1.20 0.49
N LEU A 221 1.81 2.21 0.20
CA LEU A 221 1.47 2.63 -1.15
C LEU A 221 2.05 3.99 -1.43
N ASN A 222 2.55 4.19 -2.65
CA ASN A 222 3.02 5.46 -3.15
C ASN A 222 2.19 5.85 -4.38
N PRO A 223 0.99 6.42 -4.19
CA PRO A 223 0.17 6.85 -5.31
C PRO A 223 0.86 7.94 -6.11
N MET A 224 0.94 7.80 -7.43
CA MET A 224 1.48 8.82 -8.33
C MET A 224 0.49 9.99 -8.47
N ALA A 225 0.35 10.79 -7.42
CA ALA A 225 -0.58 11.91 -7.31
C ALA A 225 -0.02 13.19 -7.95
N TYR A 226 0.47 13.08 -9.20
CA TYR A 226 1.13 14.16 -9.94
C TYR A 226 0.14 15.18 -10.52
N SER A 227 -0.72 15.71 -9.65
CA SER A 227 -1.72 16.72 -9.95
C SER A 227 -1.12 18.13 -9.94
N ASN A 228 -1.47 18.92 -10.95
CA ASN A 228 -1.14 20.34 -10.96
C ASN A 228 -2.09 21.14 -10.04
N SER A 229 -3.34 20.69 -9.84
CA SER A 229 -4.31 21.37 -8.98
C SER A 229 -4.37 20.77 -7.58
N ALA A 230 -4.58 21.65 -6.60
CA ALA A 230 -4.86 21.34 -5.20
C ALA A 230 -6.11 20.47 -5.04
N HIS A 231 -7.21 20.84 -5.71
CA HIS A 231 -8.47 20.12 -5.64
C HIS A 231 -8.36 18.67 -6.15
N SER A 232 -7.70 18.45 -7.29
CA SER A 232 -7.54 17.10 -7.83
C SER A 232 -6.55 16.27 -7.01
N LEU A 233 -5.54 16.89 -6.37
CA LEU A 233 -4.66 16.20 -5.42
C LEU A 233 -5.47 15.65 -4.25
N VAL A 234 -6.28 16.50 -3.61
CA VAL A 234 -7.13 16.12 -2.48
C VAL A 234 -8.07 14.97 -2.85
N GLY A 235 -8.78 15.06 -3.97
CA GLY A 235 -9.71 13.98 -4.38
C GLY A 235 -9.02 12.64 -4.63
N LEU A 236 -7.79 12.65 -5.19
CA LEU A 236 -7.01 11.43 -5.42
C LEU A 236 -6.51 10.82 -4.11
N VAL A 237 -6.04 11.66 -3.18
CA VAL A 237 -5.53 11.24 -1.88
C VAL A 237 -6.68 10.71 -1.02
N ASP A 238 -7.81 11.41 -0.97
CA ASP A 238 -9.01 10.98 -0.23
C ASP A 238 -9.48 9.59 -0.68
N TYR A 239 -9.56 9.35 -1.99
CA TYR A 239 -9.97 8.05 -2.51
C TYR A 239 -9.03 6.92 -2.07
N VAL A 240 -7.71 7.09 -2.24
CA VAL A 240 -6.75 6.05 -1.85
C VAL A 240 -6.75 5.85 -0.33
N HIS A 241 -6.85 6.94 0.42
CA HIS A 241 -6.87 6.93 1.88
C HIS A 241 -8.10 6.21 2.45
N GLN A 242 -9.28 6.42 1.85
CA GLN A 242 -10.51 5.74 2.23
C GLN A 242 -10.47 4.25 1.86
N VAL A 243 -10.03 3.91 0.64
CA VAL A 243 -10.03 2.52 0.16
C VAL A 243 -8.93 1.68 0.82
N GLY A 244 -7.75 2.27 1.07
CA GLY A 244 -6.70 1.63 1.85
C GLY A 244 -7.10 1.41 3.30
N GLY A 245 -7.98 2.29 3.82
CA GLY A 245 -8.37 2.31 5.23
C GLY A 245 -7.13 2.35 6.12
N ASP A 246 -7.18 1.66 7.24
CA ASP A 246 -6.04 1.58 8.17
C ASP A 246 -5.13 0.38 7.91
N LYS A 247 -5.25 -0.28 6.75
CA LYS A 247 -4.50 -1.51 6.44
C LYS A 247 -3.17 -1.25 5.76
N VAL A 248 -2.92 -0.01 5.35
CA VAL A 248 -1.70 0.40 4.66
C VAL A 248 -1.37 1.85 4.97
N LEU A 249 -0.08 2.19 5.01
CA LEU A 249 0.35 3.58 5.04
C LEU A 249 0.49 4.11 3.61
N VAL A 250 -0.09 5.27 3.37
CA VAL A 250 -0.12 5.91 2.04
C VAL A 250 0.81 7.10 2.06
N TYR A 251 1.74 7.15 1.11
CA TYR A 251 2.67 8.27 0.90
C TYR A 251 2.48 8.83 -0.51
N PRO A 252 1.56 9.80 -0.70
CA PRO A 252 1.30 10.36 -2.03
C PRO A 252 2.57 10.93 -2.65
N GLY A 253 2.82 10.56 -3.90
CA GLY A 253 3.92 11.02 -4.72
C GLY A 253 3.63 12.40 -5.32
N LEU A 254 4.49 13.37 -5.04
CA LEU A 254 4.47 14.72 -5.60
C LEU A 254 5.57 14.86 -6.65
N SER A 255 5.24 15.44 -7.81
CA SER A 255 6.20 15.60 -8.89
C SER A 255 6.97 16.92 -8.79
N LEU A 256 8.22 16.89 -8.33
CA LEU A 256 9.10 18.05 -8.22
C LEU A 256 9.39 18.72 -9.58
N LEU A 257 9.37 17.96 -10.68
CA LEU A 257 9.49 18.53 -12.03
C LEU A 257 8.39 19.55 -12.35
N LYS A 258 7.23 19.44 -11.70
CA LYS A 258 6.02 20.23 -12.01
C LYS A 258 5.70 21.28 -10.94
N LEU A 259 6.48 21.37 -9.87
CA LEU A 259 6.16 22.17 -8.71
C LEU A 259 7.34 23.07 -8.37
N ASN A 260 7.05 24.33 -8.05
CA ASN A 260 8.01 25.15 -7.31
C ASN A 260 7.98 24.81 -5.80
N ALA A 261 8.91 25.40 -5.05
CA ALA A 261 9.08 25.10 -3.64
C ALA A 261 7.85 25.49 -2.77
N VAL A 262 7.17 26.58 -3.08
CA VAL A 262 5.97 27.04 -2.36
C VAL A 262 4.80 26.10 -2.64
N GLU A 263 4.53 25.79 -3.91
CA GLU A 263 3.48 24.85 -4.31
C GLU A 263 3.69 23.46 -3.72
N LEU A 264 4.96 23.05 -3.54
CA LEU A 264 5.30 21.81 -2.87
C LEU A 264 4.86 21.83 -1.41
N VAL A 265 5.26 22.86 -0.64
CA VAL A 265 4.91 22.99 0.77
C VAL A 265 3.40 23.02 0.95
N ASP A 266 2.69 23.83 0.15
CA ASP A 266 1.23 23.90 0.19
C ASP A 266 0.60 22.51 -0.01
N LYS A 267 1.06 21.76 -1.00
CA LYS A 267 0.55 20.40 -1.26
C LYS A 267 0.90 19.41 -0.14
N MET A 268 2.05 19.57 0.51
CA MET A 268 2.42 18.75 1.67
C MET A 268 1.53 19.04 2.87
N GLU A 269 1.19 20.31 3.12
CA GLU A 269 0.22 20.69 4.15
C GLU A 269 -1.17 20.13 3.85
N MET A 270 -1.67 20.30 2.62
CA MET A 270 -2.97 19.74 2.21
C MET A 270 -3.07 18.23 2.38
N ILE A 271 -1.97 17.48 2.15
CA ILE A 271 -1.93 16.04 2.40
C ILE A 271 -1.95 15.73 3.90
N ARG A 272 -1.27 16.54 4.71
CA ARG A 272 -1.22 16.40 6.16
C ARG A 272 -2.58 16.67 6.81
N ASP A 273 -3.34 17.61 6.28
CA ASP A 273 -4.72 17.92 6.70
C ASP A 273 -5.68 16.76 6.46
N LYS A 274 -5.34 15.84 5.54
CA LYS A 274 -6.08 14.59 5.33
C LYS A 274 -5.69 13.48 6.29
N GLY A 275 -4.84 13.75 7.27
CA GLY A 275 -4.42 12.75 8.26
C GLY A 275 -3.41 11.73 7.74
N LEU A 276 -2.74 12.01 6.62
CA LEU A 276 -1.64 11.17 6.12
C LEU A 276 -0.34 11.54 6.82
N LEU A 277 0.49 10.52 7.08
CA LEU A 277 1.72 10.62 7.87
C LEU A 277 2.98 10.93 7.05
N GLY A 278 2.85 11.17 5.75
CA GLY A 278 4.00 11.47 4.90
C GLY A 278 3.67 11.58 3.41
N THR A 279 4.68 12.00 2.65
CA THR A 279 4.66 12.18 1.19
C THR A 279 5.91 11.58 0.57
N ALA A 280 5.86 11.29 -0.73
CA ALA A 280 7.03 10.90 -1.52
C ALA A 280 7.34 12.01 -2.55
N LEU A 281 8.60 12.41 -2.68
CA LEU A 281 9.01 13.48 -3.60
C LEU A 281 9.71 12.88 -4.82
N PHE A 282 9.19 13.13 -6.03
CA PHE A 282 9.72 12.56 -7.28
C PHE A 282 9.96 13.62 -8.35
N ALA A 283 11.12 13.75 -8.99
CA ALA A 283 12.37 13.03 -8.78
C ALA A 283 13.39 13.95 -8.11
N TYR A 284 14.30 13.38 -7.33
CA TYR A 284 15.36 14.10 -6.62
C TYR A 284 16.20 15.01 -7.53
N ALA A 285 16.32 14.70 -8.82
CA ALA A 285 16.98 15.56 -9.81
C ALA A 285 16.41 16.99 -9.91
N HIS A 286 15.21 17.24 -9.39
CA HIS A 286 14.56 18.55 -9.32
C HIS A 286 14.49 19.11 -7.89
N PHE A 287 15.18 18.47 -6.93
CA PHE A 287 15.24 18.92 -5.54
C PHE A 287 16.36 19.96 -5.39
N GLY A 288 16.02 21.24 -5.58
CA GLY A 288 16.97 22.35 -5.55
C GLY A 288 17.08 23.05 -4.18
N PRO A 289 17.97 24.07 -4.08
CA PRO A 289 18.21 24.80 -2.83
C PRO A 289 16.95 25.41 -2.19
N ASP A 290 16.07 26.02 -3.00
CA ASP A 290 14.84 26.64 -2.50
C ASP A 290 13.88 25.59 -1.91
N THR A 291 13.73 24.46 -2.60
CA THR A 291 12.95 23.32 -2.13
C THR A 291 13.50 22.80 -0.82
N GLN A 292 14.82 22.58 -0.75
CA GLN A 292 15.51 22.13 0.46
C GLN A 292 15.27 23.08 1.63
N TYR A 293 15.48 24.38 1.43
CA TYR A 293 15.30 25.39 2.46
C TYR A 293 13.87 25.38 3.02
N LEU A 294 12.86 25.38 2.15
CA LEU A 294 11.47 25.43 2.59
C LEU A 294 11.02 24.15 3.30
N VAL A 295 11.38 22.96 2.79
CA VAL A 295 10.98 21.72 3.47
C VAL A 295 11.69 21.55 4.82
N GLN A 296 12.96 21.97 4.94
CA GLN A 296 13.72 21.94 6.20
C GLN A 296 13.21 22.96 7.22
N SER A 297 12.71 24.12 6.76
CA SER A 297 12.22 25.18 7.65
C SER A 297 10.74 25.03 8.03
N GLY A 298 10.01 24.15 7.34
CA GLY A 298 8.58 23.93 7.57
C GLY A 298 8.26 22.45 7.80
N PRO A 299 7.71 21.72 6.80
CA PRO A 299 7.21 20.35 6.96
C PRO A 299 8.14 19.33 7.63
N TYR A 300 9.47 19.50 7.51
CA TYR A 300 10.49 18.61 8.05
C TYR A 300 11.45 19.31 9.03
N LEU A 301 10.95 20.31 9.76
CA LEU A 301 11.70 20.99 10.81
C LEU A 301 12.13 20.02 11.92
N GLU A 302 11.25 19.10 12.30
CA GLU A 302 11.47 18.12 13.35
C GLU A 302 12.38 16.98 12.87
N LYS A 303 13.42 16.67 13.67
CA LYS A 303 14.46 15.70 13.31
C LYS A 303 14.21 14.28 13.83
N ASN A 304 13.20 14.10 14.69
CA ASN A 304 12.89 12.79 15.27
C ASN A 304 12.11 11.94 14.26
N VAL A 305 12.83 11.13 13.49
CA VAL A 305 12.22 10.27 12.46
C VAL A 305 11.97 8.87 13.02
N ILE A 306 10.70 8.55 13.27
CA ILE A 306 10.24 7.17 13.40
C ILE A 306 9.65 6.78 12.04
N SER A 307 10.13 5.72 11.42
CA SER A 307 9.47 5.12 10.25
C SER A 307 8.20 4.40 10.71
N PRO A 308 6.98 4.93 10.48
CA PRO A 308 5.76 4.34 11.06
C PRO A 308 5.46 2.95 10.46
N HIS A 309 5.88 2.68 9.22
CA HIS A 309 5.77 1.34 8.61
C HIS A 309 6.77 0.32 9.20
N ARG A 310 7.83 0.79 9.87
CA ARG A 310 8.85 -0.04 10.51
C ARG A 310 8.52 -0.31 11.97
N LYS A 311 8.13 0.74 12.70
CA LYS A 311 7.86 0.71 14.14
C LYS A 311 6.44 1.20 14.44
N PRO A 312 5.40 0.48 14.00
CA PRO A 312 4.05 1.00 14.05
C PRO A 312 3.56 1.24 15.48
N LEU A 313 3.83 0.33 16.42
CA LEU A 313 3.46 0.51 17.84
C LEU A 313 4.13 1.74 18.47
N LEU A 314 5.40 1.97 18.16
CA LEU A 314 6.13 3.14 18.67
C LEU A 314 5.58 4.45 18.10
N ALA A 315 5.28 4.47 16.80
CA ALA A 315 4.67 5.63 16.14
C ALA A 315 3.26 5.91 16.68
N SER A 316 2.43 4.87 16.88
CA SER A 316 1.12 5.01 17.53
C SER A 316 1.27 5.66 18.91
N ARG A 317 2.21 5.17 19.71
CA ARG A 317 2.42 5.65 21.07
C ARG A 317 2.87 7.11 21.10
N GLN A 318 3.76 7.50 20.19
CA GLN A 318 4.22 8.87 20.05
C GLN A 318 3.06 9.82 19.71
N LEU A 319 2.23 9.47 18.72
CA LEU A 319 1.04 10.25 18.37
C LEU A 319 0.02 10.31 19.53
N THR A 320 -0.17 9.22 20.27
CA THR A 320 -1.03 9.21 21.47
C THR A 320 -0.54 10.19 22.52
N LYS A 321 0.78 10.24 22.78
CA LYS A 321 1.37 11.20 23.73
C LYS A 321 1.25 12.64 23.27
N GLU A 322 1.39 12.90 21.97
CA GLU A 322 1.19 14.23 21.40
C GLU A 322 -0.26 14.72 21.58
N VAL A 323 -1.24 13.88 21.24
CA VAL A 323 -2.67 14.18 21.46
C VAL A 323 -2.96 14.37 22.95
N LEU A 324 -2.41 13.51 23.82
CA LEU A 324 -2.56 13.65 25.27
C LEU A 324 -1.98 14.97 25.79
N ALA A 325 -0.83 15.42 25.28
CA ALA A 325 -0.26 16.71 25.62
C ALA A 325 -1.17 17.87 25.17
N MET A 326 -1.76 17.79 23.97
CA MET A 326 -2.72 18.78 23.49
C MET A 326 -3.96 18.87 24.40
N VAL A 327 -4.55 17.72 24.75
CA VAL A 327 -5.70 17.64 25.66
C VAL A 327 -5.35 18.22 27.04
N ASN A 328 -4.19 17.86 27.59
CA ASN A 328 -3.72 18.40 28.87
C ASN A 328 -3.54 19.92 28.84
N ASN A 329 -3.13 20.50 27.72
CA ASN A 329 -3.00 21.94 27.57
C ASN A 329 -4.37 22.63 27.52
N LEU A 330 -5.36 22.04 26.82
CA LEU A 330 -6.73 22.55 26.81
C LEU A 330 -7.36 22.49 28.20
N LEU A 331 -7.18 21.39 28.93
CA LEU A 331 -7.65 21.25 30.32
C LEU A 331 -7.03 22.29 31.27
N LYS A 332 -5.77 22.69 31.04
CA LYS A 332 -5.09 23.72 31.83
C LYS A 332 -5.54 25.14 31.52
N ALA A 333 -6.00 25.40 30.30
CA ALA A 333 -6.36 26.75 29.84
C ALA A 333 -7.55 27.34 30.63
N LYS A 334 -8.43 26.49 31.19
CA LYS A 334 -9.59 26.90 32.02
C LYS A 334 -10.48 27.96 31.34
N ASP A 335 -10.58 27.92 30.02
CA ASP A 335 -11.52 28.71 29.23
C ASP A 335 -12.99 28.32 29.54
N GLN A 336 -13.89 29.30 29.57
CA GLN A 336 -15.29 29.09 29.94
C GLN A 336 -16.07 28.33 28.86
N ASP A 337 -15.69 28.48 27.60
CA ASP A 337 -16.40 27.92 26.44
C ASP A 337 -15.80 26.59 25.98
N THR A 338 -15.29 25.77 26.92
CA THR A 338 -14.66 24.48 26.58
C THR A 338 -15.39 23.34 27.26
N ASN A 339 -15.76 22.32 26.50
CA ASN A 339 -16.36 21.10 27.03
C ASN A 339 -15.34 20.23 27.81
N TYR A 340 -15.14 20.53 29.09
CA TYR A 340 -14.21 19.80 29.95
C TYR A 340 -14.59 18.34 30.19
N GLU A 341 -15.88 18.02 30.23
CA GLU A 341 -16.35 16.65 30.46
C GLU A 341 -15.83 15.72 29.35
N VAL A 342 -16.00 16.11 28.09
CA VAL A 342 -15.48 15.36 26.95
C VAL A 342 -13.94 15.29 26.99
N LEU A 343 -13.26 16.39 27.33
CA LEU A 343 -11.79 16.39 27.41
C LEU A 343 -11.25 15.46 28.50
N TYR A 344 -11.92 15.34 29.66
CA TYR A 344 -11.52 14.37 30.71
C TYR A 344 -11.74 12.93 30.26
N GLU A 345 -12.85 12.63 29.58
CA GLU A 345 -13.08 11.29 29.02
C GLU A 345 -12.03 10.92 27.95
N ILE A 346 -11.72 11.87 27.05
CA ILE A 346 -10.66 11.71 26.05
C ILE A 346 -9.30 11.47 26.74
N GLN A 347 -8.96 12.26 27.76
CA GLN A 347 -7.71 12.12 28.51
C GLN A 347 -7.58 10.72 29.12
N HIS A 348 -8.63 10.23 29.80
CA HIS A 348 -8.65 8.90 30.41
C HIS A 348 -8.41 7.79 29.36
N LYS A 349 -9.06 7.88 28.21
CA LYS A 349 -8.87 6.92 27.11
C LYS A 349 -7.48 7.01 26.49
N LEU A 350 -6.90 8.20 26.35
CA LEU A 350 -5.54 8.38 25.83
C LEU A 350 -4.50 7.72 26.74
N VAL A 351 -4.68 7.80 28.07
CA VAL A 351 -3.82 7.10 29.03
C VAL A 351 -3.93 5.58 28.85
N ALA A 352 -5.15 5.04 28.73
CA ALA A 352 -5.36 3.61 28.49
C ALA A 352 -4.72 3.14 27.17
N VAL A 353 -4.79 3.94 26.11
CA VAL A 353 -4.11 3.66 24.83
C VAL A 353 -2.59 3.66 24.99
N ASP A 354 -1.99 4.65 25.67
CA ASP A 354 -0.52 4.68 25.89
C ASP A 354 -0.05 3.46 26.70
N GLU A 355 -0.78 3.10 27.75
CA GLU A 355 -0.47 1.94 28.60
C GLU A 355 -0.56 0.63 27.82
N ALA A 356 -1.60 0.45 27.01
CA ALA A 356 -1.76 -0.72 26.16
C ALA A 356 -0.64 -0.82 25.11
N LEU A 357 -0.30 0.28 24.43
CA LEU A 357 0.81 0.32 23.47
C LEU A 357 2.18 0.07 24.14
N ASN A 358 2.37 0.56 25.37
CA ASN A 358 3.57 0.29 26.16
C ASN A 358 3.67 -1.17 26.63
N ALA A 359 2.54 -1.80 26.94
CA ALA A 359 2.50 -3.22 27.22
C ALA A 359 2.89 -4.05 25.98
N LEU A 360 2.34 -3.70 24.82
CA LEU A 360 2.63 -4.34 23.52
C LEU A 360 4.09 -4.22 23.09
N SER A 361 4.83 -3.20 23.54
CA SER A 361 6.25 -3.07 23.23
C SER A 361 7.16 -3.96 24.08
N LYS A 362 6.62 -4.72 25.04
CA LYS A 362 7.42 -5.59 25.92
C LYS A 362 7.70 -6.94 25.23
N PRO A 363 8.97 -7.39 25.16
CA PRO A 363 9.36 -8.57 24.39
C PRO A 363 8.83 -9.91 24.95
N SER A 364 8.38 -9.94 26.20
CA SER A 364 7.93 -11.16 26.91
C SER A 364 6.40 -11.26 27.05
N LEU A 365 5.65 -10.48 26.27
CA LEU A 365 4.19 -10.46 26.39
C LEU A 365 3.57 -11.76 25.88
N SER A 366 2.70 -12.37 26.67
CA SER A 366 1.99 -13.56 26.22
C SER A 366 1.05 -13.22 25.05
N ARG A 367 0.69 -14.21 24.24
CA ARG A 367 -0.21 -13.99 23.10
C ARG A 367 -1.60 -13.51 23.54
N THR A 368 -2.12 -14.08 24.62
CA THR A 368 -3.42 -13.68 25.18
C THR A 368 -3.38 -12.24 25.64
N ASP A 369 -2.31 -11.84 26.32
CA ASP A 369 -2.14 -10.46 26.78
C ASP A 369 -1.95 -9.50 25.60
N ALA A 370 -1.16 -9.89 24.59
CA ALA A 370 -0.99 -9.10 23.37
C ALA A 370 -2.34 -8.87 22.68
N HIS A 371 -3.18 -9.90 22.57
CA HIS A 371 -4.52 -9.75 22.01
C HIS A 371 -5.38 -8.77 22.81
N TYR A 372 -5.41 -8.93 24.14
CA TYR A 372 -6.12 -8.02 25.03
C TYR A 372 -5.68 -6.56 24.85
N TYR A 373 -4.37 -6.28 24.87
CA TYR A 373 -3.88 -4.91 24.73
C TYR A 373 -4.09 -4.33 23.32
N LEU A 374 -4.09 -5.13 22.27
CA LEU A 374 -4.46 -4.67 20.92
C LEU A 374 -5.94 -4.26 20.88
N GLU A 375 -6.83 -5.03 21.49
CA GLU A 375 -8.25 -4.68 21.57
C GLU A 375 -8.49 -3.43 22.41
N VAL A 376 -7.83 -3.30 23.56
CA VAL A 376 -7.90 -2.09 24.40
C VAL A 376 -7.46 -0.86 23.61
N ALA A 377 -6.25 -0.89 23.03
CA ALA A 377 -5.70 0.23 22.28
C ALA A 377 -6.65 0.64 21.14
N ARG A 378 -7.18 -0.33 20.39
CA ARG A 378 -8.08 -0.08 19.26
C ARG A 378 -9.45 0.46 19.70
N ASN A 379 -10.07 -0.15 20.69
CA ASN A 379 -11.42 0.21 21.12
C ASN A 379 -11.46 1.60 21.76
N ASP A 380 -10.44 1.94 22.55
CA ASP A 380 -10.35 3.27 23.16
C ASP A 380 -9.95 4.34 22.15
N ALA A 381 -9.06 4.05 21.19
CA ALA A 381 -8.78 4.95 20.07
C ALA A 381 -10.05 5.29 19.28
N LEU A 382 -10.85 4.29 18.90
CA LEU A 382 -12.15 4.50 18.24
C LEU A 382 -13.17 5.20 19.16
N GLY A 383 -13.07 5.00 20.47
CA GLY A 383 -13.87 5.72 21.46
C GLY A 383 -13.56 7.22 21.47
N ILE A 384 -12.29 7.58 21.43
CA ILE A 384 -11.83 8.99 21.35
C ILE A 384 -12.34 9.63 20.05
N GLU A 385 -12.26 8.93 18.91
CA GLU A 385 -12.79 9.42 17.64
C GLU A 385 -14.30 9.75 17.71
N ARG A 386 -15.09 8.87 18.34
CA ARG A 386 -16.53 9.13 18.54
C ARG A 386 -16.79 10.33 19.46
N LEU A 387 -16.01 10.49 20.53
CA LEU A 387 -16.12 11.64 21.43
C LEU A 387 -15.78 12.95 20.71
N MET A 388 -14.75 12.94 19.85
CA MET A 388 -14.40 14.10 19.02
C MET A 388 -15.52 14.48 18.05
N GLU A 389 -16.13 13.49 17.39
CA GLU A 389 -17.25 13.74 16.48
C GLU A 389 -18.44 14.33 17.24
N SER A 390 -18.80 13.77 18.40
CA SER A 390 -19.88 14.31 19.24
C SER A 390 -19.58 15.73 19.73
N TRP A 391 -18.34 16.02 20.14
CA TRP A 391 -17.95 17.37 20.55
C TRP A 391 -18.09 18.36 19.39
N ARG A 392 -17.55 18.04 18.21
CA ARG A 392 -17.65 18.89 17.02
C ARG A 392 -19.09 19.16 16.59
N GLN A 393 -19.98 18.17 16.70
CA GLN A 393 -21.40 18.34 16.36
C GLN A 393 -22.14 19.23 17.37
N ALA A 394 -21.67 19.28 18.62
CA ALA A 394 -22.25 20.09 19.68
C ALA A 394 -21.74 21.55 19.68
N THR A 395 -20.58 21.82 19.09
CA THR A 395 -19.99 23.17 19.01
C THR A 395 -20.64 24.04 17.93
N GLU A 396 -20.89 25.31 18.24
CA GLU A 396 -21.34 26.29 17.26
C GLU A 396 -20.25 26.53 16.19
N ALA A 397 -20.64 26.55 14.92
CA ALA A 397 -19.74 26.82 13.81
C ALA A 397 -19.04 28.18 13.98
N ASP A 398 -17.79 28.27 13.51
CA ASP A 398 -16.95 29.48 13.57
C ASP A 398 -16.63 30.02 14.99
N SER A 399 -16.96 29.28 16.05
CA SER A 399 -16.54 29.58 17.41
C SER A 399 -15.07 29.22 17.68
N VAL A 400 -14.48 29.82 18.73
CA VAL A 400 -13.14 29.45 19.22
C VAL A 400 -13.10 27.98 19.65
N GLU A 401 -14.19 27.47 20.22
CA GLU A 401 -14.33 26.07 20.60
C GLU A 401 -14.32 25.15 19.38
N ALA A 402 -15.06 25.51 18.31
CA ALA A 402 -15.05 24.74 17.07
C ALA A 402 -13.66 24.69 16.43
N TYR A 403 -12.89 25.78 16.46
CA TYR A 403 -11.50 25.76 15.99
C TYR A 403 -10.63 24.78 16.79
N ARG A 404 -10.74 24.79 18.13
CA ARG A 404 -10.00 23.86 19.00
C ARG A 404 -10.41 22.41 18.77
N ALA A 405 -11.72 22.15 18.66
CA ALA A 405 -12.25 20.81 18.40
C ALA A 405 -11.77 20.28 17.05
N ASN A 406 -11.78 21.10 16.00
CA ASN A 406 -11.26 20.73 14.68
C ASN A 406 -9.75 20.45 14.71
N TYR A 407 -8.96 21.32 15.34
CA TYR A 407 -7.51 21.13 15.45
C TYR A 407 -7.15 19.85 16.21
N LEU A 408 -7.84 19.56 17.32
CA LEU A 408 -7.61 18.32 18.06
C LEU A 408 -8.06 17.09 17.24
N ASN A 409 -9.18 17.19 16.53
CA ASN A 409 -9.74 16.11 15.73
C ASN A 409 -8.76 15.61 14.67
N ASP A 410 -8.06 16.50 13.98
CA ASP A 410 -7.12 16.11 12.93
C ASP A 410 -5.92 15.32 13.48
N ASN A 411 -5.50 15.63 14.71
CA ASN A 411 -4.45 14.90 15.41
C ASN A 411 -4.96 13.56 15.97
N VAL A 412 -6.19 13.53 16.50
CA VAL A 412 -6.88 12.29 16.90
C VAL A 412 -7.02 11.34 15.70
N ALA A 413 -7.47 11.81 14.55
CA ALA A 413 -7.65 10.99 13.36
C ALA A 413 -6.34 10.33 12.91
N LYS A 414 -5.23 11.08 12.92
CA LYS A 414 -3.87 10.54 12.65
C LYS A 414 -3.48 9.46 13.65
N MET A 415 -3.69 9.70 14.95
CA MET A 415 -3.40 8.74 16.02
C MET A 415 -4.23 7.47 15.85
N VAL A 416 -5.54 7.58 15.71
CA VAL A 416 -6.47 6.44 15.60
C VAL A 416 -6.11 5.56 14.41
N ARG A 417 -5.84 6.17 13.26
CA ARG A 417 -5.36 5.48 12.06
C ARG A 417 -4.06 4.72 12.32
N MET A 418 -3.10 5.35 12.99
CA MET A 418 -1.82 4.70 13.30
C MET A 418 -2.01 3.52 14.26
N VAL A 419 -2.87 3.65 15.28
CA VAL A 419 -3.25 2.55 16.19
C VAL A 419 -3.92 1.41 15.42
N ASN A 420 -4.87 1.70 14.54
CA ASN A 420 -5.55 0.71 13.71
C ASN A 420 -4.57 0.00 12.75
N TYR A 421 -3.62 0.73 12.16
CA TYR A 421 -2.56 0.14 11.35
C TYR A 421 -1.64 -0.77 12.15
N ALA A 422 -1.19 -0.32 13.32
CA ALA A 422 -0.34 -1.12 14.20
C ALA A 422 -1.03 -2.41 14.63
N THR A 423 -2.31 -2.32 14.99
CA THR A 423 -3.09 -3.51 15.39
C THR A 423 -3.31 -4.47 14.23
N TYR A 424 -3.61 -3.97 13.03
CA TYR A 424 -3.71 -4.78 11.82
C TYR A 424 -2.39 -5.47 11.46
N LYS A 425 -1.25 -4.78 11.58
CA LYS A 425 0.06 -5.36 11.28
C LYS A 425 0.43 -6.48 12.27
N GLN A 426 0.21 -6.24 13.56
CA GLN A 426 0.47 -7.25 14.59
C GLN A 426 -0.41 -8.49 14.36
N GLN A 427 -1.68 -8.29 14.00
CA GLN A 427 -2.60 -9.37 13.65
C GLN A 427 -2.08 -10.22 12.49
N LEU A 428 -1.63 -9.58 11.39
CA LEU A 428 -1.09 -10.28 10.23
C LEU A 428 0.16 -11.11 10.56
N GLU A 429 1.02 -10.62 11.46
CA GLU A 429 2.22 -11.34 11.87
C GLU A 429 1.89 -12.63 12.62
N PHE A 430 0.92 -12.58 13.53
CA PHE A 430 0.42 -13.78 14.21
C PHE A 430 -0.23 -14.77 13.24
N ASP A 431 -1.07 -14.30 12.31
CA ASP A 431 -1.70 -15.17 11.30
C ASP A 431 -0.65 -15.89 10.43
N ARG A 432 0.46 -15.19 10.09
CA ARG A 432 1.57 -15.77 9.31
C ARG A 432 2.35 -16.84 10.06
N GLN A 433 2.46 -16.73 11.37
CA GLN A 433 3.08 -17.74 12.22
C GLN A 433 2.20 -19.00 12.40
N GLY A 434 1.05 -19.07 11.70
CA GLY A 434 0.08 -20.17 11.86
C GLY A 434 -0.68 -20.08 13.18
N LEU A 435 -0.58 -18.95 13.88
CA LEU A 435 -1.19 -18.69 15.16
C LEU A 435 -2.53 -17.98 14.93
N SER A 436 -3.56 -18.74 14.55
CA SER A 436 -4.91 -18.23 14.26
C SER A 436 -5.56 -17.58 15.48
N MET A 437 -5.96 -16.32 15.37
CA MET A 437 -6.77 -15.59 16.37
C MET A 437 -8.24 -15.93 16.24
N GLN A 438 -8.61 -17.13 16.66
CA GLN A 438 -10.00 -17.33 17.09
C GLN A 438 -10.08 -16.99 18.58
N PRO A 439 -11.10 -16.24 19.02
CA PRO A 439 -11.39 -16.16 20.44
C PRO A 439 -11.58 -17.59 20.95
N ALA A 440 -10.97 -17.91 22.09
CA ALA A 440 -11.38 -19.11 22.81
C ALA A 440 -12.89 -18.97 23.04
N LEU A 441 -13.68 -19.80 22.37
CA LEU A 441 -15.09 -19.95 22.70
C LEU A 441 -15.16 -20.20 24.21
N PRO A 442 -16.01 -19.51 24.96
CA PRO A 442 -16.20 -19.84 26.37
C PRO A 442 -16.57 -21.32 26.43
N ASN A 443 -15.79 -22.10 27.18
CA ASN A 443 -16.01 -23.52 27.38
C ASN A 443 -17.51 -23.76 27.62
N SER A 444 -18.17 -24.41 26.67
CA SER A 444 -19.52 -24.91 26.86
C SER A 444 -19.52 -25.82 28.09
N PRO A 445 -20.45 -25.66 29.05
CA PRO A 445 -20.53 -26.57 30.18
C PRO A 445 -20.81 -27.99 29.66
N SER A 446 -20.07 -28.95 30.20
CA SER A 446 -20.23 -30.38 29.93
C SER A 446 -21.71 -30.81 30.01
N PRO A 447 -22.19 -31.68 29.12
CA PRO A 447 -23.60 -32.02 29.05
C PRO A 447 -24.00 -32.90 30.24
N THR A 448 -24.90 -32.38 31.08
CA THR A 448 -25.71 -33.21 31.96
C THR A 448 -26.70 -34.02 31.11
N SER A 449 -26.69 -35.33 31.35
CA SER A 449 -27.58 -36.34 30.79
C SER A 449 -29.06 -36.03 31.07
N THR A 450 -29.84 -35.84 29.99
CA THR A 450 -31.28 -36.18 29.97
C THR A 450 -31.66 -36.62 28.55
N ASN A 451 -32.12 -37.86 28.40
CA ASN A 451 -32.58 -38.43 27.13
C ASN A 451 -33.87 -37.75 26.62
N PRO A 452 -34.02 -37.51 25.31
CA PRO A 452 -35.29 -37.07 24.70
C PRO A 452 -36.18 -38.26 24.27
N PRO A 453 -37.52 -38.09 24.16
CA PRO A 453 -38.44 -39.13 23.73
C PRO A 453 -38.49 -39.27 22.19
N PRO A 454 -38.99 -40.41 21.65
CA PRO A 454 -38.87 -40.74 20.23
C PRO A 454 -39.88 -40.00 19.32
N PRO A 455 -39.56 -39.87 18.02
CA PRO A 455 -40.28 -38.97 17.11
C PRO A 455 -41.54 -39.60 16.48
N THR A 456 -42.58 -38.77 16.32
CA THR A 456 -43.80 -39.04 15.56
C THR A 456 -43.64 -38.66 14.08
N ALA A 457 -44.30 -39.45 13.22
CA ALA A 457 -44.17 -39.45 11.76
C ALA A 457 -44.78 -38.21 11.06
N VAL A 458 -44.14 -37.80 9.96
CA VAL A 458 -44.60 -36.72 9.05
C VAL A 458 -45.27 -37.34 7.81
N PRO A 459 -46.43 -36.84 7.34
CA PRO A 459 -47.05 -37.32 6.11
C PRO A 459 -46.48 -36.64 4.84
N LYS A 460 -46.34 -37.44 3.78
CA LYS A 460 -45.94 -37.05 2.42
C LYS A 460 -47.08 -36.29 1.72
N VAL A 461 -46.76 -35.18 1.04
CA VAL A 461 -47.65 -34.55 0.06
C VAL A 461 -47.02 -34.64 -1.33
N SER A 462 -47.76 -35.30 -2.22
CA SER A 462 -47.49 -35.46 -3.65
C SER A 462 -48.22 -34.36 -4.41
N VAL A 463 -47.57 -33.69 -5.37
CA VAL A 463 -48.25 -32.81 -6.34
C VAL A 463 -48.20 -33.46 -7.72
N LEU A 464 -49.39 -33.74 -8.24
CA LEU A 464 -49.69 -34.30 -9.55
C LEU A 464 -49.65 -33.21 -10.64
N LEU A 465 -49.10 -33.58 -11.80
CA LEU A 465 -49.22 -32.86 -13.06
C LEU A 465 -50.42 -33.39 -13.87
N LYS A 466 -50.97 -32.49 -14.71
CA LYS A 466 -51.73 -32.70 -15.99
C LYS A 466 -53.26 -32.84 -15.95
N PRO A 467 -53.98 -32.55 -17.07
CA PRO A 467 -53.52 -32.37 -18.47
C PRO A 467 -53.06 -30.98 -18.87
#